data_AF-B8LYY7-F1
#
_entry.id   AF-B8LYY7-F1
#
_cell.length_a   1.000
_cell.length_b   1.000
_cell.length_c   1.000
_cell.angle_alpha   90.00
_cell.angle_beta   90.00
_cell.angle_gamma   90.00
#
_symmetry.space_group_name_H-M   'P 1'
#
loop_
_entity.id
_entity.type
_entity.pdbx_description
1 polymer ?
#
loop_
_entity_poly.entity_id
_entity_poly.type
_entity_poly.pdbx_seq_one_letter_code
_entity_poly.pdbx_strand_id
1 'polypeptide(L)'
;MATLQPSLTIEKEAESETQSASSKTKTEITAATPQTTGVNVPPPPNGGTRAWLQVLGAFFLNFNTWGLLKNTFGLFQSEYSAGLLRNSSQSSIAWIGSLQSFLMLVVGILCGRALDAGYFYVDIVLGVFLEVFGMMMVSICKEYWQLVLAQGLVVGIGTGMTFIPSVAIVGTYFSTHRSTALGLAATGSSVGGIIYPIVLRRLIVQIGFPWAVRTMAFIMLGTLLVSIVEMKPRLPPRKSGPLVNTEVLRDPIFVIWLIVVFFIFIGLYIPFYYVEQYALNLGISTDLSFYMLVIMNAGSVPGRILPSIIADKIGNLSVMIPVQISE
;
A
#
# COMPACT_ATOMS: atom_id res chain seq x y z
N MET A 1 50.06 -6.60 -58.64
CA MET A 1 50.13 -5.69 -57.47
C MET A 1 48.82 -4.90 -57.46
N ALA A 2 48.00 -5.16 -56.45
CA ALA A 2 47.05 -4.28 -55.76
C ALA A 2 46.52 -3.01 -56.50
N THR A 3 45.19 -2.87 -56.65
CA THR A 3 44.28 -1.98 -55.86
C THR A 3 44.08 -0.60 -56.50
N LEU A 4 42.95 0.12 -56.50
CA LEU A 4 41.58 -0.02 -55.98
C LEU A 4 40.79 1.18 -56.57
N GLN A 5 39.59 0.98 -57.11
CA GLN A 5 38.50 1.98 -57.10
C GLN A 5 37.19 1.36 -57.65
N PRO A 6 36.36 0.79 -56.75
CA PRO A 6 34.93 0.93 -56.89
C PRO A 6 34.27 1.10 -55.51
N SER A 7 34.03 2.34 -55.09
CA SER A 7 33.31 2.60 -53.83
C SER A 7 32.27 3.74 -53.91
N LEU A 8 32.25 4.55 -54.97
CA LEU A 8 31.37 5.74 -55.03
C LEU A 8 30.08 5.55 -55.85
N THR A 9 29.97 4.50 -56.66
CA THR A 9 28.77 4.27 -57.48
C THR A 9 27.73 3.39 -56.78
N ILE A 10 28.13 2.52 -55.84
CA ILE A 10 27.21 1.65 -55.09
C ILE A 10 26.48 2.44 -53.98
N GLU A 11 27.10 3.48 -53.42
CA GLU A 11 26.46 4.32 -52.39
C GLU A 11 25.27 5.13 -52.92
N LYS A 12 25.29 5.56 -54.19
CA LYS A 12 24.19 6.37 -54.76
C LYS A 12 22.96 5.56 -55.17
N GLU A 13 23.12 4.29 -55.56
CA GLU A 13 21.98 3.40 -55.80
C GLU A 13 21.38 2.88 -54.48
N ALA A 14 22.22 2.63 -53.47
CA ALA A 14 21.76 2.26 -52.13
C ALA A 14 20.97 3.39 -51.43
N GLU A 15 21.37 4.66 -51.59
CA GLU A 15 20.63 5.80 -51.03
C GLU A 15 19.28 6.05 -51.73
N SER A 16 19.19 5.78 -53.04
CA SER A 16 17.96 5.93 -53.83
C SER A 16 16.91 4.86 -53.47
N GLU A 17 17.33 3.60 -53.30
CA GLU A 17 16.44 2.52 -52.85
C GLU A 17 16.05 2.65 -51.37
N THR A 18 16.95 3.18 -50.53
CA THR A 18 16.65 3.43 -49.10
C THR A 18 15.68 4.61 -48.91
N GLN A 19 15.68 5.60 -49.80
CA GLN A 19 14.71 6.70 -49.75
C GLN A 19 13.33 6.31 -50.34
N SER A 20 13.27 5.40 -51.31
CA SER A 20 12.02 4.87 -51.85
C SER A 20 11.34 3.87 -50.89
N ALA A 21 12.13 3.13 -50.08
CA ALA A 21 11.62 2.21 -49.06
C ALA A 21 11.26 2.89 -47.72
N SER A 22 11.88 4.03 -47.37
CA SER A 22 11.59 4.78 -46.13
C SER A 22 10.37 5.71 -46.24
N SER A 23 9.94 6.05 -47.47
CA SER A 23 8.74 6.87 -47.72
C SER A 23 7.41 6.08 -47.63
N LYS A 24 7.46 4.74 -47.49
CA LYS A 24 6.27 3.88 -47.38
C LYS A 24 5.96 3.35 -45.97
N THR A 25 6.69 3.78 -44.94
CA THR A 25 6.49 3.32 -43.54
C THR A 25 6.12 4.47 -42.61
N LYS A 26 5.25 5.38 -43.08
CA LYS A 26 4.75 6.51 -42.27
C LYS A 26 3.23 6.60 -42.19
N THR A 27 2.54 5.50 -42.47
CA THR A 27 1.10 5.36 -42.35
C THR A 27 0.81 4.11 -41.52
N GLU A 28 0.01 4.26 -40.47
CA GLU A 28 -0.49 3.20 -39.56
C GLU A 28 0.45 2.66 -38.48
N ILE A 29 0.84 3.54 -37.55
CA ILE A 29 0.70 3.20 -36.11
C ILE A 29 -0.23 4.24 -35.50
N THR A 30 -1.47 4.25 -36.00
CA THR A 30 -2.60 4.71 -35.18
C THR A 30 -2.71 3.66 -34.08
N ALA A 31 -2.18 3.96 -32.90
CA ALA A 31 -2.43 3.17 -31.71
C ALA A 31 -3.94 2.99 -31.60
N ALA A 32 -4.40 1.77 -31.90
CA ALA A 32 -5.79 1.38 -31.84
C ALA A 32 -6.22 1.54 -30.38
N THR A 33 -6.83 2.68 -30.10
CA THR A 33 -7.71 2.85 -28.96
C THR A 33 -8.75 1.75 -29.08
N PRO A 34 -8.91 0.84 -28.09
CA PRO A 34 -10.10 0.02 -28.04
C PRO A 34 -11.25 1.01 -27.85
N GLN A 35 -11.97 1.29 -28.94
CA GLN A 35 -13.23 2.01 -28.92
C GLN A 35 -14.19 1.16 -28.09
N THR A 36 -14.17 1.38 -26.79
CA THR A 36 -15.27 1.01 -25.90
C THR A 36 -16.25 2.16 -25.96
N THR A 37 -17.39 1.86 -26.55
CA THR A 37 -18.59 2.69 -26.59
C THR A 37 -18.84 3.39 -25.24
N GLY A 38 -18.78 4.72 -25.25
CA GLY A 38 -19.74 5.55 -24.53
C GLY A 38 -19.54 5.84 -23.05
N VAL A 39 -18.35 6.25 -22.60
CA VAL A 39 -18.23 7.23 -21.49
C VAL A 39 -17.00 8.10 -21.77
N ASN A 40 -17.21 9.39 -22.08
CA ASN A 40 -16.14 10.39 -22.09
C ASN A 40 -15.62 10.56 -20.66
N VAL A 41 -14.66 9.73 -20.25
CA VAL A 41 -13.96 9.94 -18.99
C VAL A 41 -13.06 11.16 -19.18
N PRO A 42 -13.28 12.28 -18.48
CA PRO A 42 -12.42 13.45 -18.63
C PRO A 42 -10.97 13.07 -18.29
N PRO A 43 -9.96 13.73 -18.88
CA PRO A 43 -8.55 13.46 -18.57
C PRO A 43 -8.28 13.68 -17.07
N PRO A 44 -7.38 12.89 -16.43
CA PRO A 44 -7.06 13.03 -15.02
C PRO A 44 -6.75 14.49 -14.68
N PRO A 45 -7.50 15.15 -13.75
CA PRO A 45 -7.16 16.48 -13.33
C PRO A 45 -5.91 16.29 -12.49
N ASN A 46 -4.76 16.56 -13.11
CA ASN A 46 -3.45 16.55 -12.47
C ASN A 46 -3.37 17.70 -11.44
N GLY A 47 -4.24 17.68 -10.43
CA GLY A 47 -4.49 18.76 -9.49
C GLY A 47 -5.98 19.08 -9.25
N GLY A 48 -6.23 20.04 -8.36
CA GLY A 48 -7.56 20.48 -7.94
C GLY A 48 -7.92 20.03 -6.52
N THR A 49 -8.77 20.81 -5.84
CA THR A 49 -9.19 20.55 -4.45
C THR A 49 -9.78 19.15 -4.28
N ARG A 50 -10.55 18.69 -5.27
CA ARG A 50 -11.13 17.33 -5.28
C ARG A 50 -10.08 16.22 -5.36
N ALA A 51 -8.99 16.41 -6.12
CA ALA A 51 -7.93 15.41 -6.24
C ALA A 51 -7.10 15.33 -4.94
N TRP A 52 -6.79 16.47 -4.32
CA TRP A 52 -6.10 16.51 -3.03
C TRP A 52 -6.96 15.98 -1.87
N LEU A 53 -8.28 16.17 -1.91
CA LEU A 53 -9.21 15.53 -0.97
C LEU A 53 -9.17 13.99 -1.10
N GLN A 54 -9.00 13.43 -2.31
CA GLN A 54 -8.81 11.97 -2.44
C GLN A 54 -7.52 11.50 -1.76
N VAL A 55 -6.44 12.29 -1.85
CA VAL A 55 -5.18 11.98 -1.17
C VAL A 55 -5.34 12.04 0.35
N LEU A 56 -6.11 13.00 0.87
CA LEU A 56 -6.42 13.10 2.29
C LEU A 56 -7.24 11.90 2.79
N GLY A 57 -8.29 11.51 2.06
CA GLY A 57 -9.06 10.31 2.37
C GLY A 57 -8.20 9.03 2.35
N ALA A 58 -7.29 8.92 1.37
CA ALA A 58 -6.35 7.81 1.27
C ALA A 58 -5.28 7.84 2.38
N PHE A 59 -4.86 9.03 2.81
CA PHE A 59 -3.96 9.22 3.95
C PHE A 59 -4.60 8.69 5.23
N PHE A 60 -5.86 9.04 5.52
CA PHE A 60 -6.57 8.52 6.70
C PHE A 60 -6.83 7.02 6.63
N LEU A 61 -7.08 6.46 5.45
CA LEU A 61 -7.17 4.99 5.31
C LEU A 61 -5.83 4.36 5.66
N ASN A 62 -4.72 4.76 5.02
CA ASN A 62 -3.39 4.21 5.30
C ASN A 62 -2.95 4.42 6.77
N PHE A 63 -3.35 5.53 7.39
CA PHE A 63 -3.15 5.82 8.79
C PHE A 63 -3.76 4.74 9.70
N ASN A 64 -4.97 4.30 9.40
CA ASN A 64 -5.65 3.23 10.13
C ASN A 64 -5.14 1.84 9.74
N THR A 65 -4.97 1.55 8.45
CA THR A 65 -4.62 0.19 8.02
C THR A 65 -3.21 -0.21 8.45
N TRP A 66 -2.22 0.60 8.12
CA TRP A 66 -0.82 0.26 8.35
C TRP A 66 -0.30 0.87 9.65
N GLY A 67 -0.75 2.07 10.00
CA GLY A 67 -0.31 2.80 11.19
C GLY A 67 -0.86 2.22 12.49
N LEU A 68 -2.17 2.06 12.60
CA LEU A 68 -2.76 1.44 13.79
C LEU A 68 -2.43 -0.05 13.81
N LEU A 69 -2.85 -0.78 12.80
CA LEU A 69 -3.04 -2.21 12.96
C LEU A 69 -1.74 -3.00 12.86
N LYS A 70 -0.78 -2.54 12.07
CA LYS A 70 0.49 -3.22 11.91
C LYS A 70 1.55 -2.74 12.90
N ASN A 71 1.82 -1.43 12.93
CA ASN A 71 2.86 -0.89 13.81
C ASN A 71 2.49 -1.01 15.29
N THR A 72 1.20 -0.91 15.65
CA THR A 72 0.77 -1.01 17.06
C THR A 72 0.60 -2.47 17.50
N PHE A 73 0.62 -3.45 16.59
CA PHE A 73 0.46 -4.87 16.93
C PHE A 73 1.52 -5.37 17.92
N GLY A 74 2.75 -4.86 17.85
CA GLY A 74 3.81 -5.22 18.81
C GLY A 74 3.42 -4.88 20.25
N LEU A 75 2.76 -3.75 20.47
CA LEU A 75 2.28 -3.35 21.79
C LEU A 75 1.12 -4.23 22.25
N PHE A 76 0.18 -4.56 21.35
CA PHE A 76 -0.87 -5.55 21.63
C PHE A 76 -0.29 -6.92 22.01
N GLN A 77 0.74 -7.39 21.31
CA GLN A 77 1.40 -8.66 21.60
C GLN A 77 2.04 -8.66 23.00
N SER A 78 2.70 -7.55 23.39
CA SER A 78 3.27 -7.39 24.73
C SER A 78 2.19 -7.45 25.82
N GLU A 79 1.09 -6.73 25.63
CA GLU A 79 -0.03 -6.71 26.58
C GLU A 79 -0.76 -8.05 26.67
N TYR A 80 -0.94 -8.75 25.54
CA TYR A 80 -1.50 -10.11 25.54
C TYR A 80 -0.59 -11.10 26.27
N SER A 81 0.73 -10.99 26.11
CA SER A 81 1.70 -11.84 26.80
C SER A 81 1.77 -11.53 28.31
N ALA A 82 1.57 -10.28 28.72
CA ALA A 82 1.63 -9.86 30.12
C ALA A 82 0.31 -10.12 30.90
N GLY A 83 -0.83 -9.96 30.24
CA GLY A 83 -2.16 -10.02 30.85
C GLY A 83 -2.98 -11.25 30.48
N LEU A 84 -3.77 -11.14 29.40
CA LEU A 84 -4.85 -12.09 29.08
C LEU A 84 -4.38 -13.49 28.65
N LEU A 85 -3.22 -13.60 28.01
CA LEU A 85 -2.72 -14.85 27.40
C LEU A 85 -1.36 -15.27 27.97
N ARG A 86 -1.14 -15.04 29.27
CA ARG A 86 0.12 -15.40 29.94
C ARG A 86 0.49 -16.88 29.83
N ASN A 87 -0.48 -17.75 29.54
CA ASN A 87 -0.30 -19.19 29.34
C ASN A 87 -0.07 -19.60 27.88
N SER A 88 -0.16 -18.68 26.92
CA SER A 88 0.03 -18.95 25.50
C SER A 88 1.45 -18.59 25.04
N SER A 89 2.00 -19.35 24.11
CA SER A 89 3.32 -19.06 23.53
C SER A 89 3.29 -17.74 22.75
N GLN A 90 4.40 -16.99 22.80
CA GLN A 90 4.57 -15.76 21.99
C GLN A 90 4.37 -16.03 20.50
N SER A 91 4.73 -17.24 20.02
CA SER A 91 4.48 -17.67 18.64
C SER A 91 2.98 -17.73 18.31
N SER A 92 2.16 -18.23 19.23
CA SER A 92 0.70 -18.29 19.05
C SER A 92 0.08 -16.90 18.96
N ILE A 93 0.58 -15.93 19.73
CA ILE A 93 0.09 -14.55 19.67
C ILE A 93 0.49 -13.89 18.35
N ALA A 94 1.73 -14.13 17.88
CA ALA A 94 2.22 -13.61 16.58
C ALA A 94 1.40 -14.10 15.37
N TRP A 95 0.73 -15.27 15.48
CA TRP A 95 -0.19 -15.75 14.44
C TRP A 95 -1.37 -14.81 14.20
N ILE A 96 -1.85 -14.07 15.21
CA ILE A 96 -2.98 -13.14 15.05
C ILE A 96 -2.61 -12.02 14.07
N GLY A 97 -1.48 -11.35 14.29
CA GLY A 97 -1.00 -10.26 13.44
C GLY A 97 -0.53 -10.73 12.07
N SER A 98 0.03 -11.94 12.00
CA SER A 98 0.40 -12.59 10.73
C SER A 98 -0.84 -12.90 9.89
N LEU A 99 -1.89 -13.48 10.50
CA LEU A 99 -3.16 -13.78 9.84
C LEU A 99 -3.84 -12.49 9.36
N GLN A 100 -3.82 -11.45 10.18
CA GLN A 100 -4.34 -10.14 9.83
C GLN A 100 -3.63 -9.55 8.59
N SER A 101 -2.30 -9.59 8.57
CA SER A 101 -1.49 -9.09 7.44
C SER A 101 -1.71 -9.93 6.18
N PHE A 102 -1.85 -11.24 6.33
CA PHE A 102 -2.14 -12.17 5.22
C PHE A 102 -3.50 -11.88 4.60
N LEU A 103 -4.55 -11.78 5.42
CA LEU A 103 -5.90 -11.50 4.95
C LEU A 103 -6.01 -10.13 4.29
N MET A 104 -5.35 -9.11 4.83
CA MET A 104 -5.30 -7.79 4.21
C MET A 104 -4.83 -7.85 2.75
N LEU A 105 -3.76 -8.62 2.46
CA LEU A 105 -3.23 -8.75 1.11
C LEU A 105 -4.10 -9.64 0.22
N VAL A 106 -4.59 -10.78 0.73
CA VAL A 106 -5.39 -11.74 -0.04
C VAL A 106 -6.77 -11.19 -0.37
N VAL A 107 -7.46 -10.62 0.61
CA VAL A 107 -8.77 -9.98 0.42
C VAL A 107 -8.63 -8.78 -0.51
N GLY A 108 -7.51 -8.07 -0.46
CA GLY A 108 -7.18 -7.02 -1.42
C GLY A 108 -7.29 -7.47 -2.89
N ILE A 109 -6.89 -8.70 -3.23
CA ILE A 109 -7.01 -9.21 -4.61
C ILE A 109 -8.48 -9.26 -5.05
N LEU A 110 -9.36 -9.74 -4.17
CA LEU A 110 -10.80 -9.85 -4.43
C LEU A 110 -11.44 -8.45 -4.50
N CYS A 111 -11.08 -7.56 -3.57
CA CYS A 111 -11.60 -6.20 -3.51
C CYS A 111 -11.14 -5.34 -4.69
N GLY A 112 -9.94 -5.58 -5.23
CA GLY A 112 -9.51 -4.92 -6.47
C GLY A 112 -10.46 -5.19 -7.64
N ARG A 113 -11.03 -6.40 -7.72
CA ARG A 113 -12.03 -6.75 -8.74
C ARG A 113 -13.42 -6.22 -8.40
N ALA A 114 -13.81 -6.25 -7.14
CA ALA A 114 -15.06 -5.65 -6.70
C ALA A 114 -15.10 -4.14 -7.01
N LEU A 115 -13.98 -3.44 -6.80
CA LEU A 115 -13.78 -2.05 -7.17
C LEU A 115 -13.91 -1.84 -8.69
N ASP A 116 -13.24 -2.65 -9.49
CA ASP A 116 -13.34 -2.57 -10.96
C ASP A 116 -14.78 -2.80 -11.45
N ALA A 117 -15.52 -3.69 -10.79
CA ALA A 117 -16.93 -3.97 -11.10
C ALA A 117 -17.90 -2.86 -10.67
N GLY A 118 -17.44 -1.86 -9.91
CA GLY A 118 -18.23 -0.70 -9.48
C GLY A 118 -18.76 -0.77 -8.05
N TYR A 119 -18.36 -1.77 -7.25
CA TYR A 119 -18.80 -1.92 -5.86
C TYR A 119 -18.01 -1.08 -4.84
N PHE A 120 -17.41 0.00 -5.31
CA PHE A 120 -16.54 0.89 -4.55
C PHE A 120 -17.10 1.32 -3.18
N TYR A 121 -18.33 1.84 -3.16
CA TYR A 121 -18.94 2.33 -1.91
C TYR A 121 -19.27 1.19 -0.94
N VAL A 122 -19.63 0.02 -1.46
CA VAL A 122 -19.90 -1.16 -0.65
C VAL A 122 -18.61 -1.66 -0.01
N ASP A 123 -17.51 -1.72 -0.78
CA ASP A 123 -16.21 -2.17 -0.29
C ASP A 123 -15.69 -1.29 0.84
N ILE A 124 -15.74 0.04 0.68
CA ILE A 124 -15.26 0.95 1.72
C ILE A 124 -16.18 0.95 2.94
N VAL A 125 -17.50 1.04 2.78
CA VAL A 125 -18.41 1.10 3.93
C VAL A 125 -18.36 -0.21 4.73
N LEU A 126 -18.35 -1.35 4.05
CA LEU A 126 -18.24 -2.65 4.70
C LEU A 126 -16.85 -2.84 5.33
N GLY A 127 -15.78 -2.43 4.64
CA GLY A 127 -14.42 -2.48 5.17
C GLY A 127 -14.25 -1.67 6.45
N VAL A 128 -14.70 -0.40 6.45
CA VAL A 128 -14.67 0.48 7.63
C VAL A 128 -15.52 -0.09 8.76
N PHE A 129 -16.72 -0.61 8.46
CA PHE A 129 -17.57 -1.24 9.45
C PHE A 129 -16.87 -2.44 10.10
N LEU A 130 -16.27 -3.34 9.31
CA LEU A 130 -15.57 -4.52 9.80
C LEU A 130 -14.33 -4.14 10.63
N GLU A 131 -13.55 -3.15 10.20
CA GLU A 131 -12.40 -2.67 10.97
C GLU A 131 -12.80 -2.14 12.34
N VAL A 132 -13.78 -1.22 12.39
CA VAL A 132 -14.23 -0.62 13.65
C VAL A 132 -14.93 -1.65 14.53
N PHE A 133 -15.78 -2.50 13.95
CA PHE A 133 -16.48 -3.56 14.67
C PHE A 133 -15.49 -4.59 15.26
N GLY A 134 -14.51 -5.03 14.48
CA GLY A 134 -13.48 -5.95 14.93
C GLY A 134 -12.68 -5.37 16.09
N MET A 135 -12.25 -4.11 16.00
CA MET A 135 -11.55 -3.43 17.10
C MET A 135 -12.42 -3.23 18.34
N MET A 136 -13.71 -2.93 18.18
CA MET A 136 -14.64 -2.86 19.31
C MET A 136 -14.85 -4.23 19.97
N MET A 137 -14.86 -5.32 19.19
CA MET A 137 -14.98 -6.68 19.71
C MET A 137 -13.72 -7.13 20.47
N VAL A 138 -12.52 -6.75 20.01
CA VAL A 138 -11.24 -7.01 20.71
C VAL A 138 -11.27 -6.51 22.16
N SER A 139 -11.95 -5.40 22.43
CA SER A 139 -12.11 -4.86 23.79
C SER A 139 -12.78 -5.84 24.78
N ILE A 140 -13.63 -6.74 24.29
CA ILE A 140 -14.46 -7.64 25.10
C ILE A 140 -13.91 -9.08 25.08
N CYS A 141 -13.02 -9.39 24.15
CA CYS A 141 -12.42 -10.71 24.01
C CYS A 141 -11.63 -11.10 25.27
N LYS A 142 -11.83 -12.34 25.73
CA LYS A 142 -11.13 -12.93 26.88
C LYS A 142 -10.28 -14.14 26.51
N GLU A 143 -10.61 -14.77 25.39
CA GLU A 143 -9.94 -15.99 24.92
C GLU A 143 -9.16 -15.77 23.63
N TYR A 144 -8.13 -16.59 23.42
CA TYR A 144 -7.28 -16.55 22.23
C TYR A 144 -8.07 -16.62 20.92
N TRP A 145 -9.01 -17.57 20.83
CA TRP A 145 -9.78 -17.80 19.61
C TRP A 145 -10.64 -16.57 19.25
N GLN A 146 -11.16 -15.86 20.26
CA GLN A 146 -11.96 -14.66 20.08
C GLN A 146 -11.11 -13.52 19.50
N LEU A 147 -9.85 -13.40 19.96
CA LEU A 147 -8.90 -12.43 19.40
C LEU A 147 -8.49 -12.78 17.98
N VAL A 148 -8.27 -14.06 17.67
CA VAL A 148 -7.97 -14.53 16.31
C VAL A 148 -9.11 -14.17 15.35
N LEU A 149 -10.37 -14.37 15.77
CA LEU A 149 -11.50 -13.96 14.95
C LEU A 149 -11.66 -12.45 14.84
N ALA A 150 -11.69 -11.74 15.97
CA ALA A 150 -11.99 -10.31 15.96
C ALA A 150 -10.86 -9.52 15.29
N GLN A 151 -9.62 -9.72 15.73
CA GLN A 151 -8.45 -8.97 15.26
C GLN A 151 -7.82 -9.59 13.99
N GLY A 152 -7.70 -10.91 13.95
CA GLY A 152 -7.10 -11.60 12.80
C GLY A 152 -8.02 -11.58 11.59
N LEU A 153 -9.21 -12.16 11.73
CA LEU A 153 -10.14 -12.36 10.62
C LEU A 153 -10.94 -11.11 10.28
N VAL A 154 -11.72 -10.57 11.22
CA VAL A 154 -12.68 -9.48 10.96
C VAL A 154 -11.95 -8.19 10.60
N VAL A 155 -10.96 -7.78 11.41
CA VAL A 155 -10.15 -6.60 11.07
C VAL A 155 -9.29 -6.85 9.82
N GLY A 156 -8.70 -8.04 9.65
CA GLY A 156 -7.89 -8.36 8.46
C GLY A 156 -8.67 -8.33 7.14
N ILE A 157 -9.93 -8.75 7.14
CA ILE A 157 -10.83 -8.59 5.99
C ILE A 157 -11.13 -7.12 5.79
N GLY A 158 -11.52 -6.40 6.85
CA GLY A 158 -11.84 -4.96 6.77
C GLY A 158 -10.70 -4.14 6.16
N THR A 159 -9.46 -4.37 6.60
CA THR A 159 -8.27 -3.69 6.08
C THR A 159 -7.95 -4.03 4.63
N GLY A 160 -8.19 -5.27 4.20
CA GLY A 160 -8.04 -5.64 2.79
C GLY A 160 -9.04 -4.93 1.89
N MET A 161 -10.26 -4.75 2.38
CA MET A 161 -11.33 -4.04 1.67
C MET A 161 -11.07 -2.54 1.54
N THR A 162 -10.42 -1.91 2.51
CA THR A 162 -10.14 -0.46 2.50
C THR A 162 -8.84 -0.07 1.80
N PHE A 163 -7.81 -0.93 1.88
CA PHE A 163 -6.47 -0.61 1.39
C PHE A 163 -6.40 -0.49 -0.14
N ILE A 164 -6.97 -1.45 -0.87
CA ILE A 164 -6.88 -1.46 -2.34
C ILE A 164 -7.64 -0.30 -2.96
N PRO A 165 -8.87 0.03 -2.53
CA PRO A 165 -9.56 1.24 -3.00
C PRO A 165 -8.79 2.52 -2.74
N SER A 166 -8.09 2.62 -1.61
CA SER A 166 -7.26 3.78 -1.28
C SER A 166 -6.17 4.03 -2.31
N VAL A 167 -5.42 2.99 -2.66
CA VAL A 167 -4.33 3.07 -3.65
C VAL A 167 -4.88 3.26 -5.07
N ALA A 168 -5.96 2.56 -5.41
CA ALA A 168 -6.56 2.60 -6.74
C ALA A 168 -7.12 3.99 -7.08
N ILE A 169 -7.91 4.62 -6.20
CA ILE A 169 -8.48 5.94 -6.49
C ILE A 169 -7.38 6.97 -6.70
N VAL A 170 -6.40 7.06 -5.82
CA VAL A 170 -5.31 8.05 -5.94
C VAL A 170 -4.60 7.89 -7.28
N GLY A 171 -4.35 6.66 -7.70
CA GLY A 171 -3.76 6.36 -9.01
C GLY A 171 -4.61 6.76 -10.22
N THR A 172 -5.93 6.94 -10.05
CA THR A 172 -6.86 7.34 -11.14
C THR A 172 -7.08 8.84 -11.24
N TYR A 173 -6.77 9.59 -10.19
CA TYR A 173 -6.88 11.06 -10.19
C TYR A 173 -5.61 11.74 -10.73
N PHE A 174 -4.44 11.11 -10.55
CA PHE A 174 -3.15 11.67 -10.96
C PHE A 174 -2.49 10.84 -12.07
N SER A 175 -2.03 11.51 -13.13
CA SER A 175 -1.21 10.91 -14.19
C SER A 175 0.26 11.33 -14.03
N THR A 176 0.53 12.64 -14.01
CA THR A 176 1.91 13.18 -14.01
C THR A 176 2.56 13.19 -12.63
N HIS A 177 1.76 13.37 -11.57
CA HIS A 177 2.22 13.41 -10.17
C HIS A 177 1.73 12.22 -9.35
N ARG A 178 1.60 11.07 -10.02
CA ARG A 178 1.00 9.87 -9.41
C ARG A 178 1.86 9.36 -8.26
N SER A 179 3.18 9.33 -8.40
CA SER A 179 4.05 8.80 -7.36
C SER A 179 4.07 9.74 -6.16
N THR A 180 4.11 11.06 -6.35
CA THR A 180 3.98 12.03 -5.24
C THR A 180 2.66 11.88 -4.49
N ALA A 181 1.53 11.76 -5.20
CA ALA A 181 0.23 11.61 -4.58
C ALA A 181 0.11 10.30 -3.77
N LEU A 182 0.63 9.19 -4.32
CA LEU A 182 0.65 7.90 -3.64
C LEU A 182 1.62 7.90 -2.44
N GLY A 183 2.77 8.54 -2.57
CA GLY A 183 3.74 8.74 -1.50
C GLY A 183 3.16 9.58 -0.36
N LEU A 184 2.44 10.66 -0.67
CA LEU A 184 1.77 11.47 0.33
C LEU A 184 0.66 10.68 1.05
N ALA A 185 -0.17 9.93 0.32
CA ALA A 185 -1.16 9.03 0.93
C ALA A 185 -0.48 7.97 1.82
N ALA A 186 0.65 7.42 1.38
CA ALA A 186 1.42 6.45 2.12
C ALA A 186 2.06 7.03 3.40
N THR A 187 2.33 8.33 3.49
CA THR A 187 2.81 8.93 4.75
C THR A 187 1.82 8.78 5.90
N GLY A 188 0.53 8.59 5.61
CA GLY A 188 -0.50 8.32 6.61
C GLY A 188 -0.14 7.16 7.52
N SER A 189 0.43 6.07 6.97
CA SER A 189 0.81 4.91 7.79
C SER A 189 1.91 5.23 8.80
N SER A 190 2.85 6.09 8.43
CA SER A 190 3.97 6.48 9.29
C SER A 190 3.48 7.39 10.41
N VAL A 191 2.61 8.35 10.10
CA VAL A 191 1.99 9.20 11.13
C VAL A 191 1.11 8.36 12.07
N GLY A 192 0.38 7.38 11.55
CA GLY A 192 -0.39 6.43 12.36
C GLY A 192 0.49 5.56 13.26
N GLY A 193 1.63 5.10 12.74
CA GLY A 193 2.64 4.38 13.50
C GLY A 193 3.31 5.19 14.62
N ILE A 194 3.20 6.52 14.58
CA ILE A 194 3.65 7.40 15.67
C ILE A 194 2.53 7.62 16.70
N ILE A 195 1.34 8.00 16.23
CA ILE A 195 0.24 8.41 17.11
C ILE A 195 -0.33 7.22 17.87
N TYR A 196 -0.61 6.10 17.19
CA TYR A 196 -1.35 4.99 17.80
C TYR A 196 -0.61 4.26 18.91
N PRO A 197 0.68 3.89 18.77
CA PRO A 197 1.40 3.28 19.88
C PRO A 197 1.48 4.20 21.11
N ILE A 198 1.68 5.50 20.92
CA ILE A 198 1.76 6.48 22.03
C ILE A 198 0.42 6.60 22.75
N VAL A 199 -0.68 6.73 21.99
CA VAL A 199 -2.04 6.78 22.53
C VAL A 199 -2.34 5.49 23.28
N LEU A 200 -2.10 4.33 22.68
CA LEU A 200 -2.37 3.04 23.30
C LEU A 200 -1.59 2.85 24.61
N ARG A 201 -0.28 3.11 24.61
CA ARG A 201 0.57 2.98 25.81
C ARG A 201 0.07 3.87 26.95
N ARG A 202 -0.28 5.13 26.67
CA ARG A 202 -0.78 6.05 27.70
C ARG A 202 -2.17 5.66 28.21
N LEU A 203 -3.06 5.26 27.31
CA LEU A 203 -4.43 4.89 27.68
C LEU A 203 -4.46 3.58 28.47
N ILE A 204 -3.61 2.60 28.15
CA ILE A 204 -3.53 1.35 28.94
C ILE A 204 -3.22 1.66 30.41
N VAL A 205 -2.27 2.56 30.66
CA VAL A 205 -1.87 2.93 32.04
C VAL A 205 -2.98 3.69 32.78
N GLN A 206 -3.74 4.54 32.11
CA GLN A 206 -4.74 5.40 32.76
C GLN A 206 -6.13 4.77 32.91
N ILE A 207 -6.63 4.11 31.85
CA ILE A 207 -8.03 3.66 31.75
C ILE A 207 -8.16 2.15 31.50
N GLY A 208 -7.03 1.43 31.39
CA GLY A 208 -6.98 -0.01 31.18
C GLY A 208 -7.19 -0.44 29.72
N PHE A 209 -6.81 -1.68 29.43
CA PHE A 209 -6.80 -2.25 28.07
C PHE A 209 -8.16 -2.17 27.34
N PRO A 210 -9.31 -2.59 27.92
CA PRO A 210 -10.58 -2.59 27.19
C PRO A 210 -11.02 -1.21 26.71
N TRP A 211 -10.87 -0.18 27.56
CA TRP A 211 -11.24 1.19 27.21
C TRP A 211 -10.22 1.84 26.29
N ALA A 212 -8.93 1.51 26.40
CA ALA A 212 -7.91 1.96 25.46
C ALA A 212 -8.24 1.53 24.01
N VAL A 213 -8.62 0.26 23.83
CA VAL A 213 -9.01 -0.28 22.52
C VAL A 213 -10.26 0.39 21.95
N ARG A 214 -11.28 0.66 22.79
CA ARG A 214 -12.49 1.38 22.36
C ARG A 214 -12.18 2.81 21.92
N THR A 215 -11.35 3.53 22.66
CA THR A 215 -10.95 4.89 22.29
C THR A 215 -10.22 4.93 20.96
N MET A 216 -9.32 3.96 20.70
CA MET A 216 -8.71 3.82 19.37
C MET A 216 -9.76 3.55 18.29
N ALA A 217 -10.72 2.66 18.54
CA ALA A 217 -11.78 2.37 17.59
C ALA A 217 -12.67 3.61 17.30
N PHE A 218 -12.89 4.50 18.28
CA PHE A 218 -13.57 5.78 18.04
C PHE A 218 -12.74 6.75 17.19
N ILE A 219 -11.42 6.81 17.41
CA ILE A 219 -10.49 7.61 16.58
C ILE A 219 -10.48 7.07 15.13
N MET A 220 -10.44 5.75 14.97
CA MET A 220 -10.58 5.11 13.66
C MET A 220 -11.90 5.49 13.00
N LEU A 221 -13.02 5.37 13.71
CA LEU A 221 -14.33 5.72 13.17
C LEU A 221 -14.37 7.16 12.68
N GLY A 222 -13.86 8.11 13.47
CA GLY A 222 -13.82 9.53 13.08
C GLY A 222 -12.99 9.77 11.83
N THR A 223 -11.81 9.17 11.74
CA THR A 223 -10.90 9.34 10.58
C THR A 223 -11.39 8.60 9.33
N LEU A 224 -11.98 7.41 9.50
CA LEU A 224 -12.53 6.61 8.39
C LEU A 224 -13.84 7.19 7.85
N LEU A 225 -14.66 7.84 8.67
CA LEU A 225 -15.84 8.58 8.21
C LEU A 225 -15.47 9.72 7.27
N VAL A 226 -14.37 10.43 7.54
CA VAL A 226 -13.83 11.46 6.64
C VAL A 226 -13.47 10.81 5.29
N SER A 227 -12.78 9.67 5.30
CA SER A 227 -12.45 8.94 4.06
C SER A 227 -13.69 8.49 3.27
N ILE A 228 -14.76 8.03 3.94
CA ILE A 228 -16.02 7.63 3.27
C ILE A 228 -16.67 8.82 2.55
N VAL A 229 -16.70 9.99 3.18
CA VAL A 229 -17.35 11.19 2.62
C VAL A 229 -16.53 11.79 1.47
N GLU A 230 -15.20 11.75 1.58
CA GLU A 230 -14.30 12.36 0.60
C GLU A 230 -14.10 11.49 -0.64
N MET A 231 -14.08 10.16 -0.49
CA MET A 231 -13.69 9.29 -1.59
C MET A 231 -14.75 9.14 -2.68
N LYS A 232 -14.35 9.38 -3.94
CA LYS A 232 -15.23 9.33 -5.12
C LYS A 232 -14.58 8.59 -6.29
N PRO A 233 -15.15 7.46 -6.74
CA PRO A 233 -14.63 6.72 -7.88
C PRO A 233 -14.83 7.54 -9.17
N ARG A 234 -13.84 7.48 -10.06
CA ARG A 234 -13.79 8.31 -11.27
C ARG A 234 -13.89 7.51 -12.57
N LEU A 235 -13.57 6.23 -12.56
CA LEU A 235 -13.72 5.37 -13.73
C LEU A 235 -15.10 4.70 -13.76
N PRO A 236 -15.68 4.52 -14.96
CA PRO A 236 -16.88 3.72 -15.12
C PRO A 236 -16.59 2.24 -14.82
N PRO A 237 -17.56 1.50 -14.28
CA PRO A 237 -17.38 0.11 -13.87
C PRO A 237 -17.09 -0.80 -15.07
N ARG A 238 -16.04 -1.60 -14.97
CA ARG A 238 -15.69 -2.64 -15.94
C ARG A 238 -16.22 -3.98 -15.44
N LYS A 239 -17.25 -4.50 -16.13
CA LYS A 239 -17.98 -5.72 -15.72
C LYS A 239 -17.30 -7.05 -16.10
N SER A 240 -16.18 -7.06 -16.85
CA SER A 240 -15.54 -8.31 -17.28
C SER A 240 -14.00 -8.32 -17.18
N GLY A 241 -13.50 -9.43 -16.65
CA GLY A 241 -12.09 -9.81 -16.56
C GLY A 241 -11.90 -11.02 -15.61
N PRO A 242 -10.91 -11.90 -15.85
CA PRO A 242 -10.59 -12.99 -14.92
C PRO A 242 -10.02 -12.46 -13.60
N LEU A 243 -10.24 -13.18 -12.47
CA LEU A 243 -9.72 -12.82 -11.14
C LEU A 243 -8.18 -12.73 -11.14
N VAL A 244 -7.53 -13.67 -11.83
CA VAL A 244 -6.10 -13.70 -12.08
C VAL A 244 -5.91 -13.76 -13.57
N ASN A 245 -5.25 -12.75 -14.14
CA ASN A 245 -4.83 -12.84 -15.53
C ASN A 245 -3.53 -13.66 -15.61
N THR A 246 -3.67 -14.96 -15.83
CA THR A 246 -2.54 -15.89 -15.97
C THR A 246 -1.63 -15.57 -17.15
N GLU A 247 -2.07 -14.73 -18.10
CA GLU A 247 -1.22 -14.25 -19.19
C GLU A 247 -0.12 -13.33 -18.68
N VAL A 248 -0.36 -12.57 -17.60
CA VAL A 248 0.64 -11.69 -16.99
C VAL A 248 1.76 -12.49 -16.33
N LEU A 249 1.46 -13.70 -15.85
CA LEU A 249 2.46 -14.62 -15.29
C LEU A 249 3.36 -15.27 -16.37
N ARG A 250 3.07 -15.06 -17.66
CA ARG A 250 3.95 -15.50 -18.75
C ARG A 250 5.05 -14.49 -19.06
N ASP A 251 4.94 -13.26 -18.57
CA ASP A 251 5.99 -12.25 -18.71
C ASP A 251 7.13 -12.53 -17.71
N PRO A 252 8.34 -12.89 -18.19
CA PRO A 252 9.47 -13.20 -17.31
C PRO A 252 9.89 -12.01 -16.45
N ILE A 253 9.71 -10.77 -16.92
CA ILE A 253 10.03 -9.56 -16.16
C ILE A 253 9.10 -9.44 -14.95
N PHE A 254 7.81 -9.71 -15.15
CA PHE A 254 6.83 -9.71 -14.08
C PHE A 254 7.09 -10.81 -13.04
N VAL A 255 7.43 -12.02 -13.49
CA VAL A 255 7.75 -13.14 -12.58
C VAL A 255 9.01 -12.85 -11.75
N ILE A 256 10.07 -12.33 -12.37
CA ILE A 256 11.29 -11.93 -11.65
C ILE A 256 10.95 -10.84 -10.63
N TRP A 257 10.16 -9.84 -11.00
CA TRP A 257 9.72 -8.80 -10.08
C TRP A 257 8.91 -9.37 -8.89
N LEU A 258 8.01 -10.32 -9.13
CA LEU A 258 7.27 -11.00 -8.05
C LEU A 258 8.20 -11.75 -7.08
N ILE A 259 9.20 -12.46 -7.59
CA ILE A 259 10.18 -13.17 -6.76
C ILE A 259 10.97 -12.18 -5.90
N VAL A 260 11.44 -11.07 -6.49
CA VAL A 260 12.16 -10.02 -5.75
C VAL A 260 11.29 -9.43 -4.64
N VAL A 261 10.05 -9.05 -4.96
CA VAL A 261 9.09 -8.51 -3.98
C VAL A 261 8.82 -9.51 -2.87
N PHE A 262 8.68 -10.80 -3.18
CA PHE A 262 8.50 -11.85 -2.18
C PHE A 262 9.64 -11.88 -1.15
N PHE A 263 10.90 -11.86 -1.60
CA PHE A 263 12.05 -11.83 -0.68
C PHE A 263 12.15 -10.52 0.12
N ILE A 264 11.82 -9.38 -0.49
CA ILE A 264 11.76 -8.10 0.22
C ILE A 264 10.73 -8.16 1.36
N PHE A 265 9.52 -8.69 1.11
CA PHE A 265 8.47 -8.77 2.14
C PHE A 265 8.83 -9.71 3.31
N ILE A 266 9.68 -10.71 3.10
CA ILE A 266 10.21 -11.56 4.18
C ILE A 266 11.10 -10.75 5.13
N GLY A 267 12.00 -9.91 4.59
CA GLY A 267 12.94 -9.13 5.38
C GLY A 267 12.36 -7.84 5.97
N LEU A 268 11.43 -7.20 5.26
CA LEU A 268 11.01 -5.81 5.49
C LEU A 268 10.49 -5.55 6.92
N TYR A 269 9.79 -6.51 7.52
CA TYR A 269 9.12 -6.29 8.81
C TYR A 269 9.91 -6.75 10.02
N ILE A 270 11.01 -7.48 9.83
CA ILE A 270 11.85 -7.96 10.93
C ILE A 270 12.39 -6.78 11.75
N PRO A 271 12.99 -5.73 11.16
CA PRO A 271 13.48 -4.59 11.93
C PRO A 271 12.36 -3.89 12.71
N PHE A 272 11.18 -3.73 12.12
CA PHE A 272 10.04 -3.06 12.77
C PHE A 272 9.56 -3.77 14.03
N TYR A 273 9.56 -5.09 14.06
CA TYR A 273 9.11 -5.84 15.24
C TYR A 273 10.21 -6.03 16.30
N TYR A 274 11.47 -6.17 15.88
CA TYR A 274 12.56 -6.52 16.80
C TYR A 274 13.37 -5.31 17.30
N VAL A 275 13.20 -4.11 16.73
CA VAL A 275 13.98 -2.92 17.14
C VAL A 275 13.86 -2.60 18.63
N GLU A 276 12.66 -2.73 19.22
CA GLU A 276 12.45 -2.46 20.65
C GLU A 276 13.16 -3.49 21.53
N GLN A 277 12.99 -4.78 21.22
CA GLN A 277 13.66 -5.86 21.97
C GLN A 277 15.19 -5.80 21.84
N TYR A 278 15.69 -5.47 20.65
CA TYR A 278 17.11 -5.32 20.40
C TYR A 278 17.71 -4.15 21.20
N ALA A 279 17.03 -3.00 21.23
CA ALA A 279 17.43 -1.85 22.03
C ALA A 279 17.46 -2.17 23.54
N LEU A 280 16.46 -2.91 24.04
CA LEU A 280 16.42 -3.36 25.44
C LEU A 280 17.60 -4.30 25.77
N ASN A 281 17.94 -5.23 24.87
CA ASN A 281 19.09 -6.13 25.05
C ASN A 281 20.43 -5.41 25.07
N LEU A 282 20.53 -4.24 24.44
CA LEU A 282 21.69 -3.35 24.48
C LEU A 282 21.78 -2.53 25.78
N GLY A 283 20.81 -2.66 26.69
CA GLY A 283 20.75 -1.91 27.94
C GLY A 283 20.21 -0.49 27.79
N ILE A 284 19.54 -0.18 26.67
CA ILE A 284 18.88 1.10 26.45
C ILE A 284 17.62 1.17 27.33
N SER A 285 17.28 2.36 27.84
CA SER A 285 16.09 2.56 28.67
C SER A 285 14.80 2.13 27.94
N THR A 286 13.82 1.64 28.70
CA THR A 286 12.53 1.16 28.14
C THR A 286 11.79 2.26 27.39
N ASP A 287 11.87 3.50 27.88
CA ASP A 287 11.24 4.64 27.20
C ASP A 287 11.94 4.95 25.86
N LEU A 288 13.27 4.96 25.82
CA LEU A 288 13.98 5.24 24.57
C LEU A 288 13.79 4.11 23.54
N SER A 289 13.76 2.85 24.01
CA SER A 289 13.52 1.67 23.16
C SER A 289 12.15 1.72 22.48
N PHE A 290 11.10 2.14 23.20
CA PHE A 290 9.78 2.38 22.63
C PHE A 290 9.79 3.52 21.59
N TYR A 291 10.48 4.63 21.91
CA TYR A 291 10.60 5.76 20.98
C TYR A 291 11.43 5.45 19.73
N MET A 292 12.25 4.39 19.69
CA MET A 292 12.98 4.01 18.46
C MET A 292 12.03 3.66 17.32
N LEU A 293 10.94 2.94 17.59
CA LEU A 293 9.92 2.64 16.59
C LEU A 293 9.23 3.93 16.08
N VAL A 294 8.99 4.89 16.99
CA VAL A 294 8.43 6.20 16.67
C VAL A 294 9.39 7.01 15.80
N ILE A 295 10.69 7.04 16.14
CA ILE A 295 11.74 7.74 15.39
C ILE A 295 11.89 7.14 13.99
N MET A 296 11.86 5.81 13.88
CA MET A 296 11.95 5.12 12.59
C MET A 296 10.73 5.43 11.69
N ASN A 297 9.53 5.46 12.26
CA ASN A 297 8.35 5.90 11.53
C ASN A 297 8.42 7.40 11.16
N ALA A 298 8.99 8.25 12.02
CA ALA A 298 9.19 9.67 11.72
C ALA A 298 10.18 9.87 10.56
N GLY A 299 11.29 9.12 10.53
CA GLY A 299 12.23 9.11 9.42
C GLY A 299 11.63 8.55 8.11
N SER A 300 10.66 7.65 8.22
CA SER A 300 9.95 7.11 7.06
C SER A 300 9.07 8.15 6.35
N VAL A 301 8.66 9.25 7.00
CA VAL A 301 7.84 10.30 6.39
C VAL A 301 8.60 11.02 5.25
N PRO A 302 9.77 11.65 5.48
CA PRO A 302 10.56 12.21 4.40
C PRO A 302 11.06 11.13 3.43
N GLY A 303 11.36 9.93 3.93
CA GLY A 303 11.74 8.76 3.12
C GLY A 303 10.66 8.29 2.14
N ARG A 304 9.39 8.64 2.37
CA ARG A 304 8.28 8.36 1.43
C ARG A 304 7.98 9.53 0.50
N ILE A 305 8.17 10.77 0.96
CA ILE A 305 7.88 11.96 0.15
C ILE A 305 8.99 12.23 -0.85
N LEU A 306 10.26 12.26 -0.41
CA LEU A 306 11.38 12.67 -1.25
C LEU A 306 11.59 11.73 -2.44
N PRO A 307 11.68 10.39 -2.27
CA PRO A 307 11.84 9.48 -3.41
C PRO A 307 10.63 9.51 -4.34
N SER A 308 9.42 9.70 -3.80
CA SER A 308 8.20 9.79 -4.61
C SER A 308 8.18 11.03 -5.52
N ILE A 309 8.69 12.17 -5.05
CA ILE A 309 8.86 13.38 -5.86
C ILE A 309 9.93 13.19 -6.92
N ILE A 310 11.04 12.52 -6.58
CA ILE A 310 12.12 12.24 -7.53
C ILE A 310 11.65 11.22 -8.60
N ALA A 311 10.85 10.23 -8.20
CA ALA A 311 10.31 9.19 -9.07
C ALA A 311 9.39 9.77 -10.16
N ASP A 312 8.63 10.81 -9.84
CA ASP A 312 7.82 11.54 -10.84
C ASP A 312 8.69 12.23 -11.91
N LYS A 313 9.97 12.50 -11.66
CA LYS A 313 10.89 13.19 -12.60
C LYS A 313 11.83 12.25 -13.38
N ILE A 314 12.35 11.23 -12.71
CA ILE A 314 13.43 10.35 -13.24
C ILE A 314 12.90 8.94 -13.57
N GLY A 315 11.62 8.68 -13.26
CA GLY A 315 10.97 7.38 -13.43
C GLY A 315 11.09 6.49 -12.19
N ASN A 316 10.04 5.70 -11.95
CA ASN A 316 9.90 4.89 -10.72
C ASN A 316 11.01 3.86 -10.54
N LEU A 317 11.45 3.20 -11.62
CA LEU A 317 12.48 2.16 -11.57
C LEU A 317 13.87 2.72 -11.27
N SER A 318 14.20 3.89 -11.82
CA SER A 318 15.48 4.59 -11.61
C SER A 318 15.69 5.00 -10.16
N VAL A 319 14.60 5.23 -9.42
CA VAL A 319 14.63 5.60 -7.99
C VAL A 319 14.57 4.38 -7.07
N MET A 320 13.84 3.31 -7.44
CA MET A 320 13.77 2.11 -6.63
C MET A 320 15.11 1.37 -6.51
N ILE A 321 15.86 1.23 -7.61
CA ILE A 321 17.07 0.41 -7.64
C ILE A 321 18.16 0.93 -6.68
N PRO A 322 18.51 2.23 -6.66
CA PRO A 322 19.53 2.73 -5.73
C PRO A 322 19.10 2.63 -4.26
N VAL A 323 17.82 2.87 -3.97
CA VAL A 323 17.28 2.82 -2.60
C VAL A 323 17.37 1.39 -2.05
N GLN A 324 17.05 0.39 -2.86
CA GLN A 324 17.10 -1.03 -2.45
C GLN A 324 18.54 -1.56 -2.28
N ILE A 325 19.53 -0.94 -2.93
CA ILE A 325 20.94 -1.31 -2.77
C ILE A 325 21.55 -0.64 -1.52
N SER A 326 20.95 0.46 -1.05
CA SER A 326 21.42 1.20 0.12
C SER A 326 20.83 0.76 1.47
N GLU A 327 19.74 -0.02 1.46
CA GLU A 327 19.19 -0.71 2.65
C GLU A 327 19.98 -1.99 2.98
#